data_AF-A0AAX3TGD2-F1
#
_entry.id   AF-A0AAX3TGD2-F1
#
_cell.length_a   1.000
_cell.length_b   1.000
_cell.length_c   1.000
_cell.angle_alpha   90.00
_cell.angle_beta   90.00
_cell.angle_gamma   90.00
#
_symmetry.space_group_name_H-M   'P 1'
#
loop_
_entity.id
_entity.type
_entity.pdbx_description
1 polymer ?
#
loop_
_entity_poly.entity_id
_entity_poly.type
_entity_poly.pdbx_seq_one_letter_code
_entity_poly.pdbx_strand_id
1 'polypeptide(L)'
;MKKLLTMLGSIALIATTSAAVVACGGKNPPQSSEKQPSENSNTPTDESKKDDKKGKDEKQTEPNFSDIEKEVFNFEPDENNIIPQAKIKKELAEKIKVSESHLQELKVDYEKNTISVLVTKYNKTLNLKFTKILDLGEIQAENKNNTSVVSQAKVKDALVKKLKTTPDKLQELKVNYDKNTGTVKGPKSSNPIEFKFTVKKAEK
;
A
#
# COMPACT_ATOMS: atom_id res chain seq x y z
N MET A 1 -47.71 20.36 23.57
CA MET A 1 -48.02 19.39 24.65
C MET A 1 -46.81 18.47 24.86
N LYS A 2 -46.65 17.90 26.07
CA LYS A 2 -45.62 16.88 26.40
C LYS A 2 -45.82 15.64 25.50
N LYS A 3 -44.82 14.81 25.18
CA LYS A 3 -44.06 13.93 26.09
C LYS A 3 -42.71 13.51 25.49
N LEU A 4 -41.69 13.34 26.34
CA LEU A 4 -40.51 12.54 26.04
C LEU A 4 -40.90 11.05 25.97
N LEU A 5 -40.15 10.24 25.22
CA LEU A 5 -40.02 8.82 25.53
C LEU A 5 -38.56 8.36 25.40
N THR A 6 -37.93 8.19 26.56
CA THR A 6 -36.62 7.55 26.70
C THR A 6 -36.77 6.05 26.53
N MET A 7 -36.02 5.43 25.62
CA MET A 7 -35.82 3.98 25.60
C MET A 7 -34.37 3.67 25.97
N LEU A 8 -34.19 3.29 27.24
CA LEU A 8 -32.95 2.72 27.75
C LEU A 8 -32.86 1.24 27.35
N GLY A 9 -31.63 0.77 27.13
CA GLY A 9 -31.24 -0.58 27.55
C GLY A 9 -31.31 -1.68 26.50
N SER A 10 -30.14 -2.09 26.01
CA SER A 10 -29.76 -3.49 25.80
C SER A 10 -28.26 -3.60 25.56
N ILE A 11 -27.49 -3.75 26.64
CA ILE A 11 -26.08 -4.17 26.54
C ILE A 11 -26.07 -5.70 26.59
N ALA A 12 -25.89 -6.35 25.45
CA ALA A 12 -25.66 -7.79 25.38
C ALA A 12 -24.18 -8.09 25.62
N LEU A 13 -23.82 -8.35 26.88
CA LEU A 13 -22.53 -8.92 27.24
C LEU A 13 -22.47 -10.40 26.79
N ILE A 14 -21.75 -10.68 25.71
CA ILE A 14 -21.37 -12.05 25.35
C ILE A 14 -19.95 -12.28 25.84
N ALA A 15 -19.82 -12.82 27.05
CA ALA A 15 -18.58 -13.30 27.61
C ALA A 15 -18.57 -14.84 27.59
N THR A 16 -17.99 -15.43 26.55
CA THR A 16 -17.75 -16.88 26.47
C THR A 16 -16.28 -17.18 26.71
N THR A 17 -15.92 -17.34 27.98
CA THR A 17 -14.60 -17.82 28.42
C THR A 17 -14.64 -19.32 28.71
N SER A 18 -14.04 -20.12 27.84
CA SER A 18 -13.63 -21.51 28.11
C SER A 18 -12.30 -21.73 27.39
N ALA A 19 -11.17 -21.55 28.08
CA ALA A 19 -10.46 -22.59 28.83
C ALA A 19 -9.65 -23.52 27.91
N ALA A 20 -8.33 -23.47 28.06
CA ALA A 20 -7.38 -24.23 27.26
C ALA A 20 -7.22 -25.68 27.75
N VAL A 21 -6.81 -26.56 26.84
CA VAL A 21 -6.24 -27.88 27.21
C VAL A 21 -4.83 -27.96 26.65
N VAL A 22 -3.83 -27.90 27.54
CA VAL A 22 -2.42 -28.14 27.20
C VAL A 22 -2.10 -29.60 27.53
N ALA A 23 -1.85 -30.40 26.51
CA ALA A 23 -1.34 -31.77 26.68
C ALA A 23 0.19 -31.77 26.63
N CYS A 24 0.84 -31.44 27.75
CA CYS A 24 2.26 -31.68 27.95
C CYS A 24 2.49 -32.96 28.77
N GLY A 25 2.91 -34.04 28.10
CA GLY A 25 3.35 -35.30 28.73
C GLY A 25 3.62 -36.34 27.65
N GLY A 26 4.74 -37.07 27.63
CA GLY A 26 5.90 -37.06 28.53
C GLY A 26 7.18 -37.52 27.80
N LYS A 27 8.30 -37.64 28.53
CA LYS A 27 9.64 -37.91 27.98
C LYS A 27 9.90 -39.42 27.77
N ASN A 28 10.66 -39.77 26.72
CA ASN A 28 11.24 -41.10 26.42
C ASN A 28 12.37 -41.49 27.42
N PRO A 29 13.12 -42.64 27.31
CA PRO A 29 13.06 -43.85 26.44
C PRO A 29 12.97 -45.14 27.34
N PRO A 30 13.63 -46.34 27.13
CA PRO A 30 14.27 -47.01 25.97
C PRO A 30 14.00 -48.55 25.78
N GLN A 31 14.64 -49.13 24.74
CA GLN A 31 15.39 -50.43 24.72
C GLN A 31 14.82 -51.69 24.02
N SER A 32 15.74 -52.38 23.30
CA SER A 32 15.66 -53.73 22.66
C SER A 32 14.78 -53.90 21.40
N SER A 33 15.18 -54.65 20.35
CA SER A 33 16.41 -55.44 20.13
C SER A 33 16.71 -55.68 18.62
N GLU A 34 17.93 -56.15 18.35
CA GLU A 34 18.61 -56.36 17.06
C GLU A 34 17.88 -57.21 16.00
N LYS A 35 18.13 -56.91 14.70
CA LYS A 35 18.82 -57.85 13.78
C LYS A 35 19.18 -57.23 12.41
N GLN A 36 20.48 -57.19 12.12
CA GLN A 36 21.10 -57.32 10.79
C GLN A 36 21.78 -58.72 10.74
N PRO A 37 22.48 -59.19 9.67
CA PRO A 37 22.78 -58.54 8.38
C PRO A 37 22.51 -59.42 7.11
N SER A 38 22.64 -58.84 5.92
CA SER A 38 23.42 -59.44 4.82
C SER A 38 23.72 -58.41 3.70
N GLU A 39 24.93 -58.50 3.13
CA GLU A 39 25.42 -57.75 1.96
C GLU A 39 24.78 -58.33 0.65
N ASN A 40 24.97 -57.87 -0.60
CA ASN A 40 25.86 -56.88 -1.22
C ASN A 40 25.30 -56.54 -2.63
N SER A 41 25.42 -55.29 -3.15
CA SER A 41 25.37 -55.00 -4.60
C SER A 41 25.70 -53.52 -4.92
N ASN A 42 26.61 -53.29 -5.87
CA ASN A 42 27.16 -51.98 -6.22
C ASN A 42 26.27 -51.18 -7.20
N THR A 43 26.18 -49.85 -7.04
CA THR A 43 26.81 -48.83 -7.95
C THR A 43 26.45 -47.38 -7.54
N PRO A 44 27.24 -46.36 -7.93
CA PRO A 44 27.16 -44.99 -7.37
C PRO A 44 26.67 -43.90 -8.33
N THR A 45 26.10 -42.79 -7.82
CA THR A 45 26.13 -41.48 -8.50
C THR A 45 25.96 -40.31 -7.51
N ASP A 46 26.62 -39.20 -7.83
CA ASP A 46 26.55 -37.81 -7.30
C ASP A 46 25.59 -37.45 -6.13
N GLU A 47 26.12 -36.68 -5.17
CA GLU A 47 25.90 -35.22 -5.27
C GLU A 47 26.98 -34.37 -4.59
N SER A 48 27.34 -33.30 -5.28
CA SER A 48 28.50 -32.43 -5.06
C SER A 48 28.53 -31.67 -3.73
N LYS A 49 29.75 -31.41 -3.24
CA LYS A 49 30.03 -30.53 -2.10
C LYS A 49 29.47 -29.12 -2.34
N LYS A 50 28.87 -28.53 -1.30
CA LYS A 50 28.59 -27.08 -1.26
C LYS A 50 29.89 -26.30 -1.43
N ASP A 51 29.96 -25.51 -2.50
CA ASP A 51 31.02 -24.55 -2.73
C ASP A 51 30.53 -23.13 -2.41
N ASP A 52 31.31 -22.38 -1.64
CA ASP A 52 30.94 -21.07 -1.10
C ASP A 52 30.96 -19.99 -2.19
N LYS A 53 29.86 -19.87 -2.95
CA LYS A 53 29.60 -18.66 -3.74
C LYS A 53 29.08 -17.52 -2.87
N LYS A 54 30.04 -16.98 -2.11
CA LYS A 54 30.11 -15.61 -1.58
C LYS A 54 29.38 -14.65 -2.52
N GLY A 55 28.15 -14.29 -2.14
CA GLY A 55 27.36 -13.30 -2.87
C GLY A 55 28.16 -12.01 -2.99
N LYS A 56 28.16 -11.40 -4.18
CA LYS A 56 28.62 -10.02 -4.30
C LYS A 56 27.66 -9.16 -3.51
N ASP A 57 28.07 -8.72 -2.32
CA ASP A 57 27.53 -7.51 -1.72
C ASP A 57 27.86 -6.35 -2.67
N GLU A 58 26.93 -6.08 -3.59
CA GLU A 58 26.78 -4.74 -4.10
C GLU A 58 26.61 -3.84 -2.88
N LYS A 59 27.59 -2.95 -2.65
CA LYS A 59 27.46 -1.86 -1.69
C LYS A 59 26.36 -0.91 -2.17
N GLN A 60 25.11 -1.32 -2.01
CA GLN A 60 23.98 -0.41 -1.96
C GLN A 60 24.30 0.59 -0.86
N THR A 61 24.59 1.82 -1.25
CA THR A 61 24.73 2.96 -0.34
C THR A 61 23.50 2.96 0.56
N GLU A 62 23.71 2.96 1.88
CA GLU A 62 22.58 2.93 2.81
C GLU A 62 21.65 4.11 2.52
N PRO A 63 20.32 3.91 2.51
CA PRO A 63 19.39 5.00 2.23
C PRO A 63 19.56 6.10 3.29
N ASN A 64 19.66 7.36 2.88
CA ASN A 64 19.67 8.46 3.85
C ASN A 64 18.26 8.64 4.44
N PHE A 65 17.97 7.86 5.48
CA PHE A 65 16.68 7.86 6.14
C PHE A 65 16.27 9.24 6.67
N SER A 66 17.23 10.08 7.04
CA SER A 66 16.97 11.45 7.50
C SER A 66 16.44 12.37 6.39
N ASP A 67 16.65 12.05 5.11
CA ASP A 67 16.07 12.77 3.99
C ASP A 67 14.74 12.15 3.56
N ILE A 68 14.66 10.82 3.59
CA ILE A 68 13.42 10.05 3.38
C ILE A 68 12.32 10.49 4.36
N GLU A 69 12.63 10.69 5.65
CA GLU A 69 11.66 11.15 6.67
C GLU A 69 11.24 12.63 6.51
N LYS A 70 11.92 13.41 5.67
CA LYS A 70 11.51 14.77 5.28
C LYS A 70 10.66 14.81 4.01
N GLU A 71 10.74 13.79 3.15
CA GLU A 71 9.92 13.69 1.94
C GLU A 71 8.45 13.49 2.30
N VAL A 72 7.56 14.13 1.53
CA VAL A 72 6.11 13.87 1.61
C VAL A 72 5.73 12.99 0.42
N PHE A 73 5.36 11.75 0.72
CA PHE A 73 5.10 10.72 -0.28
C PHE A 73 3.70 10.92 -0.85
N ASN A 74 3.52 10.90 -2.16
CA ASN A 74 2.17 10.85 -2.74
C ASN A 74 1.82 9.42 -3.15
N PHE A 75 0.77 8.86 -2.55
CA PHE A 75 0.20 7.59 -2.97
C PHE A 75 -1.15 7.86 -3.63
N GLU A 76 -1.33 7.44 -4.88
CA GLU A 76 -2.59 7.73 -5.58
C GLU A 76 -3.76 6.92 -4.97
N PRO A 77 -4.91 7.54 -4.70
CA PRO A 77 -6.11 6.82 -4.25
C PRO A 77 -6.76 6.01 -5.38
N ASP A 78 -7.62 5.07 -5.00
CA ASP A 78 -8.54 4.36 -5.88
C ASP A 78 -9.86 5.15 -6.13
N GLU A 79 -10.84 4.55 -6.80
CA GLU A 79 -12.13 5.19 -7.05
C GLU A 79 -13.03 5.34 -5.81
N ASN A 80 -12.61 4.78 -4.67
CA ASN A 80 -13.24 4.92 -3.35
C ASN A 80 -12.58 6.04 -2.51
N ASN A 81 -11.55 6.71 -3.04
CA ASN A 81 -10.68 7.63 -2.28
C ASN A 81 -9.85 6.94 -1.18
N ILE A 82 -9.53 5.65 -1.39
CA ILE A 82 -8.78 4.79 -0.46
C ILE A 82 -7.42 4.46 -1.07
N ILE A 83 -6.39 4.35 -0.22
CA ILE A 83 -5.08 3.83 -0.62
C ILE A 83 -4.86 2.52 0.14
N PRO A 84 -4.89 1.36 -0.53
CA PRO A 84 -4.66 0.08 0.13
C PRO A 84 -3.25 0.01 0.76
N GLN A 85 -3.13 -0.54 1.98
CA GLN A 85 -1.82 -0.65 2.64
C GLN A 85 -0.80 -1.47 1.84
N ALA A 86 -1.25 -2.47 1.07
CA ALA A 86 -0.39 -3.22 0.15
C ALA A 86 0.23 -2.33 -0.94
N LYS A 87 -0.50 -1.33 -1.45
CA LYS A 87 0.00 -0.34 -2.40
C LYS A 87 1.06 0.57 -1.76
N ILE A 88 0.78 1.07 -0.56
CA ILE A 88 1.75 1.86 0.25
C ILE A 88 3.02 1.05 0.47
N LYS A 89 2.89 -0.21 0.89
CA LYS A 89 4.02 -1.10 1.17
C LYS A 89 4.92 -1.29 -0.05
N LYS A 90 4.32 -1.59 -1.20
CA LYS A 90 5.03 -1.78 -2.47
C LYS A 90 5.74 -0.51 -2.93
N GLU A 91 5.03 0.61 -3.06
CA GLU A 91 5.61 1.87 -3.54
C GLU A 91 6.69 2.41 -2.59
N LEU A 92 6.55 2.18 -1.28
CA LEU A 92 7.58 2.55 -0.31
C LEU A 92 8.83 1.67 -0.43
N ALA A 93 8.66 0.36 -0.63
CA ALA A 93 9.77 -0.57 -0.84
C ALA A 93 10.60 -0.20 -2.08
N GLU A 94 9.93 0.13 -3.19
CA GLU A 94 10.55 0.62 -4.42
C GLU A 94 11.32 1.94 -4.18
N LYS A 95 10.70 2.93 -3.52
CA LYS A 95 11.33 4.24 -3.24
C LYS A 95 12.58 4.14 -2.35
N ILE A 96 12.55 3.34 -1.29
CA ILE A 96 13.69 3.18 -0.37
C ILE A 96 14.64 2.03 -0.77
N LYS A 97 14.40 1.39 -1.93
CA LYS A 97 15.24 0.34 -2.55
C LYS A 97 15.46 -0.89 -1.66
N VAL A 98 14.38 -1.38 -1.04
CA VAL A 98 14.34 -2.64 -0.28
C VAL A 98 13.25 -3.57 -0.82
N SER A 99 13.29 -4.85 -0.47
CA SER A 99 12.16 -5.75 -0.72
C SER A 99 11.01 -5.50 0.26
N GLU A 100 9.77 -5.77 -0.15
CA GLU A 100 8.60 -5.67 0.73
C GLU A 100 8.68 -6.59 1.97
N SER A 101 9.44 -7.69 1.90
CA SER A 101 9.68 -8.58 3.05
C SER A 101 10.45 -7.90 4.19
N HIS A 102 11.25 -6.87 3.89
CA HIS A 102 11.93 -6.06 4.90
C HIS A 102 11.07 -4.96 5.50
N LEU A 103 9.87 -4.70 4.97
CA LEU A 103 8.90 -3.77 5.55
C LEU A 103 7.93 -4.53 6.46
N GLN A 104 8.05 -4.32 7.76
CA GLN A 104 7.23 -4.95 8.80
C GLN A 104 6.54 -3.89 9.66
N GLU A 105 5.53 -4.30 10.43
CA GLU A 105 4.76 -3.40 11.33
C GLU A 105 4.22 -2.13 10.67
N LEU A 106 3.81 -2.21 9.39
CA LEU A 106 3.21 -1.07 8.68
C LEU A 106 1.94 -0.60 9.40
N LYS A 107 1.99 0.61 9.96
CA LYS A 107 0.88 1.32 10.62
C LYS A 107 0.59 2.57 9.80
N VAL A 108 -0.66 2.76 9.38
CA VAL A 108 -1.09 3.88 8.54
C VAL A 108 -2.23 4.62 9.23
N ASP A 109 -2.02 5.90 9.52
CA ASP A 109 -3.02 6.83 10.02
C ASP A 109 -3.51 7.68 8.85
N TYR A 110 -4.73 7.41 8.37
CA TYR A 110 -5.34 8.09 7.21
C TYR A 110 -5.97 9.44 7.55
N GLU A 111 -6.12 9.78 8.83
CA GLU A 111 -6.63 11.07 9.30
C GLU A 111 -5.49 12.09 9.36
N LYS A 112 -4.35 11.69 9.93
CA LYS A 112 -3.13 12.49 10.00
C LYS A 112 -2.26 12.39 8.74
N ASN A 113 -2.57 11.44 7.85
CA ASN A 113 -1.76 11.04 6.69
C ASN A 113 -0.29 10.76 7.07
N THR A 114 -0.10 9.88 8.06
CA THR A 114 1.22 9.44 8.53
C THR A 114 1.38 7.92 8.45
N ILE A 115 2.60 7.47 8.19
CA ILE A 115 2.99 6.05 8.11
C ILE A 115 4.12 5.80 9.10
N SER A 116 4.02 4.73 9.87
CA SER A 116 5.13 4.14 10.64
C SER A 116 5.42 2.75 10.09
N VAL A 117 6.69 2.41 9.83
CA VAL A 117 7.09 1.09 9.33
C VAL A 117 8.47 0.70 9.85
N LEU A 118 8.65 -0.57 10.22
CA LEU A 118 9.95 -1.13 10.56
C LEU A 118 10.65 -1.64 9.30
N VAL A 119 11.84 -1.12 9.00
CA VAL A 119 12.71 -1.59 7.91
C VAL A 119 13.73 -2.56 8.51
N THR A 120 13.44 -3.85 8.51
CA THR A 120 14.21 -4.87 9.24
C THR A 120 15.64 -5.01 8.76
N LYS A 121 15.91 -4.77 7.47
CA LYS A 121 17.25 -4.77 6.87
C LYS A 121 18.23 -3.81 7.57
N TYR A 122 17.71 -2.73 8.17
CA TYR A 122 18.50 -1.68 8.83
C TYR A 122 18.12 -1.49 10.31
N ASN A 123 17.27 -2.36 10.86
CA ASN A 123 16.70 -2.25 12.21
C ASN A 123 16.17 -0.83 12.56
N LYS A 124 15.62 -0.11 11.58
CA LYS A 124 15.14 1.27 11.75
C LYS A 124 13.63 1.36 11.51
N THR A 125 12.93 2.04 12.41
CA THR A 125 11.55 2.49 12.16
C THR A 125 11.58 3.82 11.42
N LEU A 126 10.82 3.94 10.34
CA LEU A 126 10.62 5.18 9.60
C LEU A 126 9.26 5.78 9.90
N ASN A 127 9.23 7.10 10.14
CA ASN A 127 8.00 7.86 10.34
C ASN A 127 7.83 8.87 9.19
N LEU A 128 6.86 8.63 8.32
CA LEU A 128 6.69 9.34 7.06
C LEU A 128 5.35 10.09 7.01
N LYS A 129 5.30 11.18 6.25
CA LYS A 129 4.05 11.88 5.89
C LYS A 129 3.67 11.57 4.46
N PHE A 130 2.37 11.57 4.15
CA PHE A 130 1.90 11.34 2.80
C PHE A 130 0.73 12.22 2.36
N THR A 131 0.48 12.25 1.05
CA THR A 131 -0.67 12.89 0.39
C THR A 131 -1.42 11.87 -0.46
N LYS A 132 -2.68 12.21 -0.79
CA LYS A 132 -3.65 11.35 -1.48
C LYS A 132 -4.13 11.98 -2.79
N ILE A 133 -3.19 12.50 -3.59
CA ILE A 133 -3.49 13.24 -4.83
C ILE A 133 -3.42 12.29 -6.02
N LEU A 134 -4.48 12.27 -6.82
CA LEU A 134 -4.53 11.54 -8.09
C LEU A 134 -3.81 12.32 -9.20
N ASP A 135 -2.80 11.76 -9.83
CA ASP A 135 -2.12 12.39 -10.97
C ASP A 135 -2.83 11.99 -12.28
N LEU A 136 -3.43 12.97 -12.97
CA LEU A 136 -4.06 12.72 -14.28
C LEU A 136 -3.05 12.73 -15.43
N GLY A 137 -1.78 13.07 -15.16
CA GLY A 137 -0.73 13.20 -16.16
C GLY A 137 -0.90 14.46 -17.02
N GLU A 138 -0.43 14.38 -18.26
CA GLU A 138 -0.46 15.49 -19.21
C GLU A 138 -1.78 15.52 -19.99
N ILE A 139 -2.48 16.66 -19.93
CA ILE A 139 -3.72 16.92 -20.65
C ILE A 139 -3.43 17.89 -21.81
N GLN A 140 -3.80 17.49 -23.02
CA GLN A 140 -3.59 18.32 -24.21
C GLN A 140 -4.58 19.48 -24.28
N ALA A 141 -4.08 20.71 -24.28
CA ALA A 141 -4.88 21.91 -24.45
C ALA A 141 -5.49 22.03 -25.86
N GLU A 142 -6.45 22.94 -26.00
CA GLU A 142 -7.10 23.35 -27.25
C GLU A 142 -6.74 24.81 -27.53
N ASN A 143 -6.50 25.17 -28.80
CA ASN A 143 -6.45 26.57 -29.20
C ASN A 143 -7.88 27.13 -29.26
N LYS A 144 -8.19 28.09 -28.39
CA LYS A 144 -9.42 28.89 -28.44
C LYS A 144 -9.04 30.36 -28.41
N ASN A 145 -9.40 31.11 -29.45
CA ASN A 145 -9.10 32.54 -29.60
C ASN A 145 -7.61 32.86 -29.30
N ASN A 146 -6.70 32.18 -30.00
CA ASN A 146 -5.24 32.26 -29.83
C ASN A 146 -4.71 31.93 -28.41
N THR A 147 -5.54 31.32 -27.56
CA THR A 147 -5.18 30.94 -26.19
C THR A 147 -5.22 29.41 -26.04
N SER A 148 -4.20 28.84 -25.42
CA SER A 148 -4.09 27.39 -25.15
C SER A 148 -4.85 27.06 -23.86
N VAL A 149 -6.02 26.43 -23.96
CA VAL A 149 -6.95 26.19 -22.84
C VAL A 149 -7.25 24.70 -22.66
N VAL A 150 -7.25 24.20 -21.42
CA VAL A 150 -7.76 22.86 -21.09
C VAL A 150 -9.24 22.96 -20.73
N SER A 151 -10.10 22.24 -21.46
CA SER A 151 -11.54 22.20 -21.18
C SER A 151 -11.86 21.33 -19.96
N GLN A 152 -12.92 21.67 -19.21
CA GLN A 152 -13.39 20.84 -18.09
C GLN A 152 -13.80 19.43 -18.54
N ALA A 153 -14.26 19.28 -19.80
CA ALA A 153 -14.56 18.00 -20.41
C ALA A 153 -13.30 17.10 -20.49
N LYS A 154 -12.17 17.63 -20.97
CA LYS A 154 -10.90 16.89 -21.02
C LYS A 154 -10.39 16.47 -19.65
N VAL A 155 -10.55 17.32 -18.62
CA VAL A 155 -10.24 16.94 -17.22
C VAL A 155 -11.15 15.80 -16.76
N LYS A 156 -12.45 15.87 -17.09
CA LYS A 156 -13.42 14.81 -16.77
C LYS A 156 -13.09 13.49 -17.48
N ASP A 157 -12.70 13.53 -18.75
CA ASP A 157 -12.30 12.33 -19.51
C ASP A 157 -11.03 11.68 -18.93
N ALA A 158 -10.05 12.48 -18.50
CA ALA A 158 -8.85 11.99 -17.83
C ALA A 158 -9.19 11.30 -16.49
N LEU A 159 -10.09 11.91 -15.69
CA LEU A 159 -10.60 11.32 -14.45
C LEU A 159 -11.35 10.00 -14.71
N VAL A 160 -12.24 9.95 -15.71
CA VAL A 160 -12.99 8.76 -16.10
C VAL A 160 -12.08 7.59 -16.46
N LYS A 161 -11.03 7.87 -17.26
CA LYS A 161 -9.99 6.88 -17.63
C LYS A 161 -9.18 6.41 -16.43
N LYS A 162 -8.67 7.35 -15.62
CA LYS A 162 -7.79 7.05 -14.47
C LYS A 162 -8.53 6.26 -13.38
N LEU A 163 -9.78 6.63 -13.09
CA LEU A 163 -10.64 5.99 -12.08
C LEU A 163 -11.48 4.82 -12.63
N LYS A 164 -11.29 4.43 -13.90
CA LYS A 164 -11.98 3.30 -14.57
C LYS A 164 -13.51 3.31 -14.36
N THR A 165 -14.10 4.49 -14.48
CA THR A 165 -15.52 4.74 -14.14
C THR A 165 -16.28 5.29 -15.36
N THR A 166 -17.45 5.88 -15.16
CA THR A 166 -18.26 6.54 -16.20
C THR A 166 -18.55 8.01 -15.82
N PRO A 167 -18.79 8.91 -16.80
CA PRO A 167 -18.89 10.36 -16.53
C PRO A 167 -20.04 10.76 -15.59
N ASP A 168 -21.13 10.00 -15.57
CA ASP A 168 -22.30 10.16 -14.70
C ASP A 168 -21.99 9.94 -13.21
N LYS A 169 -21.01 9.08 -12.91
CA LYS A 169 -20.59 8.75 -11.55
C LYS A 169 -19.57 9.72 -10.96
N LEU A 170 -19.15 10.73 -11.72
CA LEU A 170 -18.26 11.80 -11.26
C LEU A 170 -19.07 13.05 -10.95
N GLN A 171 -19.16 13.39 -9.67
CA GLN A 171 -19.98 14.48 -9.15
C GLN A 171 -19.11 15.62 -8.61
N GLU A 172 -19.66 16.84 -8.53
CA GLU A 172 -19.01 18.02 -7.92
C GLU A 172 -17.59 18.31 -8.44
N LEU A 173 -17.32 18.09 -9.73
CA LEU A 173 -16.04 18.39 -10.36
C LEU A 173 -15.71 19.89 -10.28
N LYS A 174 -14.71 20.24 -9.48
CA LYS A 174 -14.14 21.59 -9.36
C LYS A 174 -12.71 21.57 -9.90
N VAL A 175 -12.36 22.53 -10.74
CA VAL A 175 -11.03 22.65 -11.35
C VAL A 175 -10.45 24.03 -11.06
N ASN A 176 -9.20 24.07 -10.59
CA ASN A 176 -8.39 25.27 -10.48
C ASN A 176 -7.35 25.24 -11.61
N TYR A 177 -7.55 26.06 -12.64
CA TYR A 177 -6.69 26.10 -13.82
C TYR A 177 -5.37 26.83 -13.57
N ASP A 178 -5.29 27.75 -12.61
CA ASP A 178 -4.05 28.46 -12.27
C ASP A 178 -3.00 27.51 -11.67
N LYS A 179 -3.46 26.51 -10.90
CA LYS A 179 -2.62 25.50 -10.23
C LYS A 179 -2.62 24.14 -10.94
N ASN A 180 -3.49 23.96 -11.94
CA ASN A 180 -3.79 22.67 -12.58
C ASN A 180 -4.14 21.57 -11.56
N THR A 181 -4.97 21.91 -10.58
CA THR A 181 -5.48 21.00 -9.55
C THR A 181 -7.00 20.99 -9.52
N GLY A 182 -7.60 20.09 -8.74
CA GLY A 182 -9.03 20.09 -8.53
C GLY A 182 -9.51 19.02 -7.56
N THR A 183 -10.83 18.94 -7.43
CA THR A 183 -11.52 17.94 -6.60
C THR A 183 -12.70 17.36 -7.36
N VAL A 184 -12.97 16.07 -7.17
CA VAL A 184 -14.18 15.41 -7.68
C VAL A 184 -14.70 14.40 -6.65
N LYS A 185 -16.02 14.26 -6.51
CA LYS A 185 -16.58 13.12 -5.77
C LYS A 185 -16.58 11.90 -6.67
N GLY A 186 -15.91 10.84 -6.21
CA GLY A 186 -15.78 9.58 -6.92
C GLY A 186 -17.07 8.75 -6.94
N PRO A 187 -17.11 7.67 -7.74
CA PRO A 187 -18.31 6.85 -7.93
C PRO A 187 -18.84 6.18 -6.66
N LYS A 188 -17.99 6.01 -5.64
CA LYS A 188 -18.25 5.20 -4.44
C LYS A 188 -17.90 5.92 -3.13
N SER A 189 -17.48 7.18 -3.19
CA SER A 189 -16.95 7.93 -2.04
C SER A 189 -17.65 9.27 -1.85
N SER A 190 -18.09 9.54 -0.63
CA SER A 190 -18.59 10.86 -0.21
C SER A 190 -17.47 11.90 -0.10
N ASN A 191 -16.24 11.47 0.17
CA ASN A 191 -15.08 12.31 0.33
C ASN A 191 -14.48 12.68 -1.04
N PRO A 192 -14.26 13.98 -1.34
CA PRO A 192 -13.65 14.41 -2.60
C PRO A 192 -12.26 13.81 -2.81
N ILE A 193 -12.02 13.27 -3.99
CA ILE A 193 -10.70 12.89 -4.49
C ILE A 193 -10.02 14.17 -4.98
N GLU A 194 -8.87 14.50 -4.41
CA GLU A 194 -7.99 15.56 -4.90
C GLU A 194 -7.20 15.06 -6.11
N PHE A 195 -7.04 15.91 -7.13
CA PHE A 195 -6.26 15.59 -8.31
C PHE A 195 -5.40 16.76 -8.79
N LYS A 196 -4.38 16.43 -9.59
CA LYS A 196 -3.54 17.37 -10.31
C LYS A 196 -3.33 16.90 -11.76
N PHE A 197 -2.96 17.82 -12.64
CA PHE A 197 -2.59 17.53 -14.02
C PHE A 197 -1.50 18.49 -14.50
N THR A 198 -0.90 18.18 -15.64
CA THR A 198 -0.03 19.09 -16.39
C THR A 198 -0.66 19.41 -17.75
N VAL A 199 -0.21 20.49 -18.39
CA VAL A 199 -0.81 20.97 -19.64
C VAL A 199 0.18 20.86 -20.79
N LYS A 200 -0.12 20.00 -21.78
CA LYS A 200 0.54 20.08 -23.08
C LYS A 200 -0.01 21.28 -23.81
N LYS A 201 0.86 22.21 -24.20
CA LYS A 201 0.46 23.34 -25.07
C LYS A 201 -0.13 22.79 -26.36
N ALA A 202 -1.16 23.44 -26.86
CA ALA A 202 -1.66 23.17 -28.20
C ALA A 202 -0.54 23.47 -29.23
N GLU A 203 -0.39 22.59 -30.21
CA GLU A 203 0.45 22.86 -31.38
C GLU A 203 -0.20 24.00 -32.19
N LYS A 204 0.63 24.85 -32.82
CA LYS A 204 0.19 26.05 -33.54
C LYS A 204 -0.26 25.72 -34.96
#